data_AF-A0A8C3IP15-F1
#
_entry.id   AF-A0A8C3IP15-F1
#
_cell.length_a   1.000
_cell.length_b   1.000
_cell.length_c   1.000
_cell.angle_alpha   90.00
_cell.angle_beta   90.00
_cell.angle_gamma   90.00
#
_symmetry.space_group_name_H-M   'P 1'
#
loop_
_entity.id
_entity.type
_entity.pdbx_description
1 polymer ?
#
loop_
_entity_poly.entity_id
_entity_poly.type
_entity_poly.pdbx_seq_one_letter_code
_entity_poly.pdbx_strand_id
1 'polypeptide(L)'
;GGAGLLRAQMLELLECIPPLLFLLLAWGLDHVLYTMFSVIRHHSFVQYSFRSSHHLEVRVGGRSLLARLLRSTIGALNTSSEMALESTNLACLPQPQAMTQSDYLSSCLPLGALVLLCLGQVYAHRLRRVIAAFYFPKREKKRVLFLYNELLRKRQAFVRLQRRRIARHARRHQPLLERFYLWCPLLRRCLRRYCVLCGSPESRTSQPCPTPTCGTIYCRPCWRDMGQVCFACTPGHAPLSGDSSSEEQMSYAD
;
A
#
# COMPACT_ATOMS: atom_id res chain seq x y z
N GLY A 1 10.49 4.16 19.94
CA GLY A 1 9.91 2.96 19.33
C GLY A 1 9.50 3.29 17.91
N GLY A 2 10.05 2.59 16.92
CA GLY A 2 9.69 2.79 15.51
C GLY A 2 8.36 2.17 15.11
N ALA A 3 7.92 1.12 15.81
CA ALA A 3 6.68 0.39 15.51
C ALA A 3 5.41 1.23 15.73
N GLY A 4 5.39 2.14 16.69
CA GLY A 4 4.24 3.04 16.91
C GLY A 4 4.12 4.12 15.83
N LEU A 5 5.25 4.65 15.37
CA LEU A 5 5.29 5.65 14.31
C LEU A 5 4.82 5.06 12.98
N LEU A 6 5.29 3.84 12.65
CA LEU A 6 4.86 3.11 11.45
C LEU A 6 3.36 2.81 11.46
N ARG A 7 2.80 2.46 12.63
CA ARG A 7 1.34 2.23 12.76
C ARG A 7 0.52 3.51 12.55
N ALA A 8 0.95 4.64 13.13
CA ALA A 8 0.28 5.92 12.94
C ALA A 8 0.33 6.36 11.47
N GLN A 9 1.48 6.22 10.82
CA GLN A 9 1.61 6.50 9.39
C GLN A 9 0.70 5.64 8.52
N MET A 10 0.60 4.35 8.84
CA MET A 10 -0.24 3.43 8.08
C MET A 10 -1.74 3.76 8.21
N LEU A 11 -2.15 4.30 9.37
CA LEU A 11 -3.51 4.77 9.61
C LEU A 11 -3.84 6.03 8.79
N GLU A 12 -2.94 7.01 8.79
CA GLU A 12 -3.08 8.26 8.03
C GLU A 12 -3.10 8.01 6.51
N LEU A 13 -2.28 7.07 6.03
CA LEU A 13 -2.31 6.62 4.63
C LEU A 13 -3.63 5.92 4.29
N LEU A 14 -4.20 5.17 5.22
CA LEU A 14 -5.50 4.51 5.04
C LEU A 14 -6.63 5.54 4.90
N GLU A 15 -6.55 6.66 5.63
CA GLU A 15 -7.50 7.78 5.52
C GLU A 15 -7.41 8.53 4.18
N CYS A 16 -6.28 8.43 3.47
CA CYS A 16 -6.12 9.00 2.12
C CYS A 16 -6.74 8.14 1.01
N ILE A 17 -7.08 6.87 1.28
CA ILE A 17 -7.61 5.93 0.28
C ILE A 17 -9.02 6.32 -0.21
N PRO A 18 -10.00 6.66 0.64
CA PRO A 18 -11.33 7.05 0.21
C PRO A 18 -11.37 8.24 -0.78
N PRO A 19 -10.67 9.37 -0.56
CA PRO A 19 -10.68 10.48 -1.51
C PRO A 19 -9.98 10.14 -2.83
N LEU A 20 -8.91 9.31 -2.79
CA LEU A 20 -8.27 8.78 -4.01
C LEU A 20 -9.24 7.91 -4.82
N LEU A 21 -9.95 6.99 -4.16
CA LEU A 21 -10.92 6.12 -4.82
C LEU A 21 -12.07 6.93 -5.44
N PHE A 22 -12.60 7.91 -4.70
CA PHE A 22 -13.66 8.79 -5.19
C PHE A 22 -13.23 9.57 -6.44
N LEU A 23 -11.99 10.10 -6.45
CA LEU A 23 -11.46 10.83 -7.60
C LEU A 23 -11.26 9.93 -8.82
N LEU A 24 -10.73 8.71 -8.63
CA LEU A 24 -10.61 7.72 -9.71
C LEU A 24 -11.98 7.32 -10.28
N LEU A 25 -12.98 7.12 -9.42
CA LEU A 25 -14.34 6.83 -9.84
C LEU A 25 -14.95 7.99 -10.63
N ALA A 26 -14.78 9.23 -10.15
CA ALA A 26 -15.29 10.42 -10.82
C ALA A 26 -14.65 10.62 -12.21
N TRP A 27 -13.35 10.41 -12.34
CA TRP A 27 -12.66 10.43 -13.63
C TRP A 27 -13.13 9.33 -14.57
N GLY A 28 -13.31 8.11 -14.06
CA GLY A 28 -13.87 7.02 -14.84
C GLY A 28 -15.27 7.36 -15.36
N LEU A 29 -16.12 7.92 -14.49
CA LEU A 29 -17.48 8.33 -14.86
C LEU A 29 -17.46 9.45 -15.91
N ASP A 30 -16.62 10.48 -15.76
CA ASP A 30 -16.50 11.58 -16.72
C ASP A 30 -16.08 11.05 -18.11
N HIS A 31 -15.10 10.14 -18.15
CA HIS A 31 -14.67 9.50 -19.40
C HIS A 31 -15.79 8.65 -20.04
N VAL A 32 -16.53 7.88 -19.24
CA VAL A 32 -17.67 7.11 -19.73
C VAL A 32 -18.77 8.03 -20.27
N LEU A 33 -19.08 9.13 -19.58
CA LEU A 33 -20.09 10.09 -20.03
C LEU A 33 -19.65 10.79 -21.33
N TYR A 34 -18.40 11.24 -21.40
CA TYR A 34 -17.85 11.84 -22.61
C TYR A 34 -17.93 10.89 -23.80
N THR A 35 -17.48 9.64 -23.63
CA THR A 35 -17.54 8.64 -24.69
C THR A 35 -18.98 8.34 -25.09
N MET A 36 -19.91 8.14 -24.15
CA MET A 36 -21.32 7.93 -24.45
C MET A 36 -21.92 9.10 -25.24
N PHE A 37 -21.72 10.34 -24.81
CA PHE A 37 -22.23 11.51 -25.54
C PHE A 37 -21.58 11.68 -26.92
N SER A 38 -20.30 11.33 -27.07
CA SER A 38 -19.62 11.37 -28.37
C SER A 38 -20.18 10.32 -29.35
N VAL A 39 -20.45 9.10 -28.86
CA VAL A 39 -21.03 8.00 -29.64
C VAL A 39 -22.47 8.36 -30.03
N ILE A 40 -23.27 8.86 -29.08
CA ILE A 40 -24.63 9.33 -29.35
C ILE A 40 -24.59 10.38 -30.45
N ARG A 41 -23.75 11.42 -30.32
CA ARG A 41 -23.63 12.48 -31.33
C ARG A 41 -23.23 11.94 -32.71
N HIS A 42 -22.34 10.96 -32.77
CA HIS A 42 -21.88 10.39 -34.05
C HIS A 42 -22.94 9.49 -34.72
N HIS A 43 -23.74 8.76 -33.95
CA HIS A 43 -24.73 7.81 -34.47
C HIS A 43 -26.15 8.38 -34.57
N SER A 44 -26.49 9.45 -33.85
CA SER A 44 -27.81 10.10 -33.89
C SER A 44 -27.89 11.28 -34.85
N PHE A 45 -26.79 11.62 -35.54
CA PHE A 45 -26.79 12.65 -36.56
C PHE A 45 -27.58 12.17 -37.79
N VAL A 46 -28.79 12.71 -37.95
CA VAL A 46 -29.65 12.44 -39.11
C VAL A 46 -29.98 13.77 -39.80
N GLN A 47 -29.72 13.80 -41.11
CA GLN A 47 -30.07 14.91 -42.01
C GLN A 47 -31.09 14.38 -43.02
N TYR A 48 -32.34 14.84 -42.91
CA TYR A 48 -33.39 14.49 -43.87
C TYR A 48 -33.50 15.62 -44.90
N SER A 49 -33.16 15.31 -46.15
CA SER A 49 -33.47 16.17 -47.30
C SER A 49 -34.72 15.62 -47.99
N PHE A 50 -35.86 16.27 -47.76
CA PHE A 50 -37.10 15.91 -48.43
C PHE A 50 -37.19 16.75 -49.71
N ARG A 51 -37.05 16.10 -50.87
CA ARG A 51 -37.27 16.71 -52.20
C ARG A 51 -38.53 16.08 -52.80
N SER A 52 -39.63 16.83 -52.91
CA SER A 52 -40.80 16.38 -53.68
C SER A 52 -40.93 17.22 -54.96
N SER A 53 -40.98 16.53 -56.10
CA SER A 53 -41.24 17.12 -57.42
C SER A 53 -42.55 16.56 -57.96
N HIS A 54 -43.63 17.36 -57.90
CA HIS A 54 -44.91 17.00 -58.51
C HIS A 54 -45.00 17.64 -59.90
N HIS A 55 -44.79 16.86 -60.97
CA HIS A 55 -45.04 17.28 -62.34
C HIS A 55 -46.43 16.83 -62.78
N LEU A 56 -47.38 17.76 -62.79
CA LEU A 56 -48.77 17.51 -63.20
C LEU A 56 -49.02 18.19 -64.56
N GLU A 57 -48.87 17.43 -65.65
CA GLU A 57 -49.16 17.92 -67.01
C GLU A 57 -50.59 17.51 -67.41
N VAL A 58 -51.52 18.48 -67.47
CA VAL A 58 -52.92 18.24 -67.86
C VAL A 58 -53.19 18.76 -69.26
N ARG A 59 -53.33 17.85 -70.23
CA ARG A 59 -53.69 18.20 -71.62
C ARG A 59 -55.20 18.06 -71.84
N VAL A 60 -55.88 19.19 -72.00
CA VAL A 60 -57.31 19.23 -72.35
C VAL A 60 -57.48 19.10 -73.87
N GLY A 61 -58.28 18.15 -74.36
CA GLY A 61 -58.62 17.96 -75.77
C GLY A 61 -59.95 18.62 -76.18
N GLY A 62 -60.13 18.95 -77.46
CA GLY A 62 -61.39 19.49 -78.01
C GLY A 62 -61.41 21.02 -78.25
N ARG A 63 -62.34 21.45 -79.12
CA ARG A 63 -62.52 22.85 -79.58
C ARG A 63 -63.74 23.58 -78.96
N SER A 64 -64.46 22.94 -78.03
CA SER A 64 -65.64 23.51 -77.38
C SER A 64 -65.30 24.69 -76.46
N LEU A 65 -66.29 25.55 -76.16
CA LEU A 65 -66.13 26.68 -75.22
C LEU A 65 -65.68 26.20 -73.83
N LEU A 66 -66.23 25.10 -73.33
CA LEU A 66 -65.82 24.48 -72.06
C LEU A 66 -64.34 24.05 -72.07
N ALA A 67 -63.86 23.45 -73.17
CA ALA A 67 -62.46 23.05 -73.32
C ALA A 67 -61.50 24.26 -73.34
N ARG A 68 -61.93 25.42 -73.85
CA ARG A 68 -61.14 26.66 -73.78
C ARG A 68 -61.07 27.22 -72.36
N LEU A 69 -62.19 27.22 -71.63
CA LEU A 69 -62.23 27.66 -70.23
C LEU A 69 -61.34 26.78 -69.36
N LEU A 70 -61.47 25.45 -69.46
CA LEU A 70 -60.65 24.50 -68.69
C LEU A 70 -59.16 24.62 -69.02
N ARG A 71 -58.79 24.85 -70.29
CA ARG A 71 -57.39 25.05 -70.66
C ARG A 71 -56.83 26.37 -70.12
N SER A 72 -57.66 27.41 -70.03
CA SER A 72 -57.27 28.71 -69.46
C SER A 72 -57.16 28.66 -67.94
N THR A 73 -58.01 27.91 -67.24
CA THR A 73 -57.98 27.82 -65.77
C THR A 73 -56.91 26.83 -65.28
N ILE A 74 -56.74 25.71 -65.97
CA ILE A 74 -55.75 24.68 -65.61
C ILE A 74 -54.34 25.07 -66.09
N GLY A 75 -54.23 25.84 -67.18
CA GLY A 75 -52.95 26.39 -67.64
C GLY A 75 -52.30 27.33 -66.62
N ALA A 76 -53.09 28.03 -65.81
CA ALA A 76 -52.61 28.87 -64.70
C ALA A 76 -52.15 28.05 -63.47
N LEU A 77 -52.53 26.77 -63.40
CA LEU A 77 -52.15 25.83 -62.34
C LEU A 77 -50.98 24.92 -62.77
N ASN A 78 -50.40 25.13 -63.95
CA ASN A 78 -49.20 24.45 -64.42
C ASN A 78 -47.96 25.01 -63.72
N THR A 79 -47.89 24.82 -62.40
CA THR A 79 -46.80 25.29 -61.55
C THR A 79 -46.02 24.08 -61.07
N SER A 80 -44.82 23.87 -61.63
CA SER A 80 -43.84 22.95 -61.05
C SER A 80 -43.32 23.54 -59.75
N SER A 81 -43.89 23.15 -58.61
CA SER A 81 -43.37 23.54 -57.30
C SER A 81 -42.30 22.54 -56.87
N GLU A 82 -41.02 22.92 -56.93
CA GLU A 82 -39.94 22.23 -56.24
C GLU A 82 -39.94 22.67 -54.78
N MET A 83 -40.33 21.78 -53.86
CA MET A 83 -40.15 22.02 -52.42
C MET A 83 -38.96 21.19 -51.93
N ALA A 84 -37.88 21.89 -51.55
CA ALA A 84 -36.74 21.30 -50.87
C ALA A 84 -36.78 21.72 -49.40
N LEU A 85 -37.13 20.77 -48.53
CA LEU A 85 -37.08 20.97 -47.08
C LEU A 85 -35.86 20.23 -46.53
N GLU A 86 -34.85 20.99 -46.09
CA GLU A 86 -33.69 20.46 -45.37
C GLU A 86 -33.94 20.61 -43.87
N SER A 87 -34.11 19.50 -43.15
CA SER A 87 -34.25 19.50 -41.69
C SER A 87 -33.09 18.73 -41.05
N THR A 88 -32.40 19.39 -40.11
CA THR A 88 -31.23 18.86 -39.41
C THR A 88 -31.50 18.73 -37.91
N ASN A 89 -31.16 17.60 -37.30
CA ASN A 89 -31.34 17.37 -35.86
C ASN A 89 -30.21 17.98 -34.99
N LEU A 90 -29.29 18.75 -35.58
CA LEU A 90 -28.04 19.21 -34.95
C LEU A 90 -28.27 20.04 -33.67
N ALA A 91 -29.35 20.81 -33.61
CA ALA A 91 -29.73 21.60 -32.43
C ALA A 91 -30.15 20.74 -31.23
N CYS A 92 -30.53 19.48 -31.44
CA CYS A 92 -30.98 18.56 -30.40
C CYS A 92 -29.88 17.58 -29.94
N LEU A 93 -28.69 17.62 -30.56
CA LEU A 93 -27.59 16.73 -30.21
C LEU A 93 -26.81 17.26 -28.99
N PRO A 94 -26.49 16.42 -28.00
CA PRO A 94 -25.68 16.83 -26.86
C PRO A 94 -24.28 17.24 -27.33
N GLN A 95 -23.78 18.36 -26.80
CA GLN A 95 -22.40 18.79 -26.99
C GLN A 95 -21.54 18.19 -25.88
N PRO A 96 -20.68 17.18 -26.16
CA PRO A 96 -19.80 16.61 -25.15
C PRO A 96 -18.73 17.64 -24.76
N GLN A 97 -18.82 18.18 -23.55
CA GLN A 97 -17.77 18.99 -22.95
C GLN A 97 -16.92 18.07 -22.05
N ALA A 98 -15.67 17.86 -22.42
CA ALA A 98 -14.71 17.23 -21.51
C ALA A 98 -14.26 18.24 -20.45
N MET A 99 -13.97 17.77 -19.23
CA MET A 99 -13.30 18.61 -18.24
C MET A 99 -12.01 19.19 -18.82
N THR A 100 -11.74 20.47 -18.54
CA THR A 100 -10.52 21.12 -19.02
C THR A 100 -9.31 20.60 -18.25
N GLN A 101 -8.11 20.67 -18.86
CA GLN A 101 -6.88 20.26 -18.16
C GLN A 101 -6.66 21.01 -16.84
N SER A 102 -7.17 22.25 -16.73
CA SER A 102 -7.16 23.04 -15.51
C SER A 102 -7.99 22.42 -14.39
N ASP A 103 -9.18 21.90 -14.71
CA ASP A 103 -10.10 21.30 -13.72
C ASP A 103 -9.56 19.98 -13.16
N TYR A 104 -8.88 19.22 -14.02
CA TYR A 104 -8.13 18.02 -13.62
C TYR A 104 -6.99 18.37 -12.66
N LEU A 105 -6.20 19.40 -12.99
CA LEU A 105 -5.08 19.87 -12.16
C LEU A 105 -5.56 20.40 -10.81
N SER A 106 -6.62 21.22 -10.77
CA SER A 106 -7.15 21.76 -9.53
C SER A 106 -7.70 20.67 -8.59
N SER A 107 -8.22 19.58 -9.16
CA SER A 107 -8.73 18.44 -8.38
C SER A 107 -7.61 17.55 -7.82
N CYS A 108 -6.53 17.34 -8.59
CA CYS A 108 -5.40 16.51 -8.16
C CYS A 108 -4.45 17.20 -7.18
N LEU A 109 -4.22 18.50 -7.35
CA LEU A 109 -3.23 19.26 -6.58
C LEU A 109 -3.43 19.19 -5.04
N PRO A 110 -4.63 19.38 -4.47
CA PRO A 110 -4.83 19.28 -3.03
C PRO A 110 -4.61 17.85 -2.51
N LEU A 111 -4.97 16.84 -3.31
CA LEU A 111 -4.80 15.43 -2.93
C LEU A 111 -3.33 15.01 -2.96
N GLY A 112 -2.59 15.45 -3.98
CA GLY A 112 -1.15 15.26 -4.06
C GLY A 112 -0.42 15.97 -2.91
N ALA A 113 -0.86 17.19 -2.55
CA ALA A 113 -0.33 17.91 -1.40
C ALA A 113 -0.61 17.17 -0.08
N LEU A 114 -1.80 16.61 0.11
CA LEU A 114 -2.15 15.81 1.29
C LEU A 114 -1.21 14.60 1.43
N VAL A 115 -1.03 13.82 0.36
CA VAL A 115 -0.12 12.66 0.36
C VAL A 115 1.32 13.10 0.66
N LEU A 116 1.79 14.18 0.05
CA LEU A 116 3.13 14.72 0.29
C LEU A 116 3.32 15.12 1.76
N LEU A 117 2.30 15.77 2.36
CA LEU A 117 2.32 16.14 3.77
C LEU A 117 2.35 14.91 4.67
N CYS A 118 1.56 13.87 4.41
CA CYS A 118 1.60 12.59 5.14
C CYS A 118 2.99 11.94 5.09
N LEU A 119 3.67 11.99 3.94
CA LEU A 119 5.05 11.53 3.81
C LEU A 119 6.03 12.43 4.59
N GLY A 120 5.82 13.75 4.54
CA GLY A 120 6.60 14.75 5.27
C GLY A 120 6.51 14.64 6.79
N GLN A 121 5.42 14.09 7.34
CA GLN A 121 5.23 13.90 8.77
C GLN A 121 6.37 13.08 9.42
N VAL A 122 6.92 12.05 8.75
CA VAL A 122 8.07 11.29 9.28
C VAL A 122 9.22 12.21 9.62
N TYR A 123 9.55 13.09 8.67
CA TYR A 123 10.66 14.01 8.78
C TYR A 123 10.36 15.09 9.81
N ALA A 124 9.11 15.59 9.88
CA ALA A 124 8.69 16.53 10.92
C ALA A 124 8.80 15.92 12.34
N HIS A 125 8.45 14.64 12.52
CA HIS A 125 8.63 13.95 13.80
C HIS A 125 10.11 13.76 14.17
N ARG A 126 10.97 13.44 13.19
CA ARG A 126 12.43 13.37 13.41
C ARG A 126 12.99 14.74 13.78
N LEU A 127 12.59 15.78 13.05
CA LEU A 127 13.03 17.15 13.26
C LEU A 127 12.62 17.67 14.65
N ARG A 128 11.38 17.40 15.10
CA ARG A 128 10.94 17.75 16.46
C ARG A 128 11.86 17.18 17.53
N ARG A 129 12.31 15.94 17.36
CA ARG A 129 13.27 15.32 18.30
C ARG A 129 14.64 16.01 18.26
N VAL A 130 15.14 16.34 17.07
CA VAL A 130 16.42 17.04 16.91
C VAL A 130 16.36 18.44 17.55
N ILE A 131 15.29 19.19 17.29
CA ILE A 131 15.05 20.50 17.89
C ILE A 131 14.99 20.37 19.42
N ALA A 132 14.21 19.43 19.95
CA ALA A 132 14.11 19.23 21.39
C ALA A 132 15.45 18.81 22.03
N ALA A 133 16.28 18.03 21.33
CA ALA A 133 17.61 17.65 21.79
C ALA A 133 18.57 18.86 21.82
N PHE A 134 18.42 19.79 20.88
CA PHE A 134 19.20 21.02 20.82
C PHE A 134 18.85 21.97 21.97
N TYR A 135 17.56 22.21 22.24
CA TYR A 135 17.13 23.13 23.30
C TYR A 135 17.25 22.52 24.72
N PHE A 136 17.04 21.20 24.89
CA PHE A 136 17.04 20.54 26.20
C PHE A 136 17.98 19.33 26.30
N PRO A 137 19.30 19.51 26.14
CA PRO A 137 20.26 18.41 26.05
C PRO A 137 20.31 17.55 27.34
N LYS A 138 20.16 18.19 28.52
CA LYS A 138 20.16 17.47 29.81
C LYS A 138 19.00 16.48 29.92
N ARG A 139 17.81 16.83 29.43
CA ARG A 139 16.62 15.95 29.47
C ARG A 139 16.73 14.81 28.46
N GLU A 140 17.22 15.08 27.25
CA GLU A 140 17.43 14.03 26.24
C GLU A 140 18.51 13.03 26.67
N LYS A 141 19.62 13.49 27.28
CA LYS A 141 20.65 12.59 27.82
C LYS A 141 20.07 11.63 28.87
N LYS A 142 19.22 12.11 29.78
CA LYS A 142 18.52 11.25 30.76
C LYS A 142 17.64 10.20 30.08
N ARG A 143 16.84 10.59 29.07
CA ARG A 143 15.99 9.66 28.30
C ARG A 143 16.79 8.61 27.55
N VAL A 144 17.92 8.99 26.94
CA VAL A 144 18.81 8.09 26.23
C VAL A 144 19.49 7.11 27.19
N LEU A 145 20.00 7.58 28.33
CA LEU A 145 20.58 6.73 29.38
C LEU A 145 19.55 5.75 29.94
N PHE A 146 18.34 6.22 30.22
CA PHE A 146 17.25 5.35 30.67
C PHE A 146 16.94 4.26 29.64
N LEU A 147 16.75 4.63 28.37
CA LEU A 147 16.46 3.68 27.30
C LEU A 147 17.62 2.67 27.11
N TYR A 148 18.86 3.13 27.19
CA TYR A 148 20.05 2.29 27.14
C TYR A 148 20.06 1.27 28.28
N ASN A 149 19.88 1.74 29.52
CA ASN A 149 19.84 0.88 30.71
C ASN A 149 18.69 -0.13 30.63
N GLU A 150 17.53 0.30 30.15
CA GLU A 150 16.36 -0.58 29.95
C GLU A 150 16.64 -1.66 28.88
N LEU A 151 17.24 -1.29 27.75
CA LEU A 151 17.68 -2.24 26.71
C LEU A 151 18.72 -3.22 27.25
N LEU A 152 19.67 -2.74 28.05
CA LEU A 152 20.71 -3.55 28.68
C LEU A 152 20.08 -4.56 29.66
N ARG A 153 19.18 -4.11 30.54
CA ARG A 153 18.42 -4.96 31.47
C ARG A 153 17.62 -6.02 30.72
N LYS A 154 16.92 -5.66 29.63
CA LYS A 154 16.18 -6.62 28.78
C LYS A 154 17.08 -7.67 28.15
N ARG A 155 18.24 -7.27 27.63
CA ARG A 155 19.24 -8.20 27.08
C ARG A 155 19.76 -9.16 28.15
N GLN A 156 20.12 -8.65 29.32
CA GLN A 156 20.56 -9.48 30.44
C GLN A 156 19.46 -10.45 30.90
N ALA A 157 18.21 -9.99 31.02
CA ALA A 157 17.07 -10.83 31.38
C ALA A 157 16.81 -11.95 30.35
N PHE A 158 16.91 -11.64 29.06
CA PHE A 158 16.81 -12.65 27.99
C PHE A 158 17.89 -13.71 28.12
N VAL A 159 19.15 -13.31 28.30
CA VAL A 159 20.28 -14.23 28.49
C VAL A 159 20.07 -15.10 29.73
N ARG A 160 19.65 -14.51 30.86
CA ARG A 160 19.33 -15.25 32.10
C ARG A 160 18.21 -16.28 31.88
N LEU A 161 17.15 -15.91 31.17
CA LEU A 161 16.04 -16.82 30.85
C LEU A 161 16.50 -17.97 29.95
N GLN A 162 17.27 -17.68 28.90
CA GLN A 162 17.81 -18.71 28.00
C GLN A 162 18.73 -19.65 28.75
N ARG A 163 19.63 -19.14 29.60
CA ARG A 163 20.49 -19.97 30.45
C ARG A 163 19.69 -20.94 31.32
N ARG A 164 18.60 -20.47 31.96
CA ARG A 164 17.70 -21.34 32.74
C ARG A 164 16.98 -22.38 31.88
N ARG A 165 16.63 -22.07 30.63
CA ARG A 165 16.03 -23.04 29.70
C ARG A 165 17.04 -24.12 29.30
N ILE A 166 18.24 -23.71 28.92
CA ILE A 166 19.32 -24.61 28.50
C ILE A 166 19.78 -25.50 29.64
N ALA A 167 19.99 -24.95 30.85
CA ALA A 167 20.38 -25.74 32.02
C ALA A 167 19.30 -26.76 32.40
N ARG A 168 18.00 -26.42 32.28
CA ARG A 168 16.90 -27.39 32.50
C ARG A 168 16.87 -28.47 31.42
N HIS A 169 17.10 -28.11 30.16
CA HIS A 169 17.13 -29.06 29.05
C HIS A 169 18.35 -29.99 29.12
N ALA A 170 19.50 -29.50 29.59
CA ALA A 170 20.68 -30.29 29.85
C ALA A 170 20.47 -31.29 31.00
N ARG A 171 19.80 -30.88 32.09
CA ARG A 171 19.43 -31.81 33.17
C ARG A 171 18.41 -32.87 32.74
N ARG A 172 17.53 -32.54 31.80
CA ARG A 172 16.48 -33.43 31.28
C ARG A 172 16.95 -34.27 30.09
N HIS A 173 18.14 -34.00 29.55
CA HIS A 173 18.77 -34.84 28.53
C HIS A 173 19.16 -36.17 29.18
N GLN A 174 18.25 -37.13 29.03
CA GLN A 174 18.40 -38.50 29.50
C GLN A 174 19.29 -39.26 28.51
N PRO A 175 20.30 -40.04 28.96
CA PRO A 175 21.25 -40.74 28.09
C PRO A 175 20.61 -41.82 27.18
N LEU A 176 19.31 -42.07 27.31
CA LEU A 176 18.57 -43.05 26.52
C LEU A 176 18.46 -42.65 25.04
N LEU A 177 18.38 -41.35 24.73
CA LEU A 177 18.23 -40.89 23.34
C LEU A 177 19.55 -41.07 22.57
N GLU A 178 20.71 -40.79 23.19
CA GLU A 178 22.04 -41.04 22.60
C GLU A 178 22.28 -42.53 22.28
N ARG A 179 21.76 -43.44 23.11
CA ARG A 179 21.83 -44.90 22.87
C ARG A 179 21.10 -45.32 21.58
N PHE A 180 19.95 -44.70 21.28
CA PHE A 180 19.19 -44.94 20.05
C PHE A 180 19.86 -44.35 18.81
N TYR A 181 20.51 -43.18 18.94
CA TYR A 181 21.23 -42.54 17.82
C TYR A 181 22.50 -43.29 17.40
N LEU A 182 23.12 -44.09 18.27
CA LEU A 182 24.23 -44.97 17.90
C LEU A 182 23.80 -46.13 16.99
N TRP A 183 22.52 -46.50 17.01
CA TRP A 183 22.03 -47.70 16.34
C TRP A 183 21.65 -47.49 14.86
N CYS A 184 21.51 -46.23 14.41
CA CYS A 184 21.12 -45.91 13.03
C CYS A 184 21.96 -44.77 12.41
N PRO A 185 22.96 -45.07 11.55
CA PRO A 185 23.85 -44.06 10.95
C PRO A 185 23.14 -43.13 9.94
N LEU A 186 22.04 -43.58 9.33
CA LEU A 186 21.25 -42.82 8.35
C LEU A 186 20.48 -41.66 9.01
N LEU A 187 19.99 -41.84 10.24
CA LEU A 187 19.27 -40.79 11.00
C LEU A 187 20.20 -39.62 11.35
N ARG A 188 21.49 -39.90 11.51
CA ARG A 188 22.56 -38.95 11.82
C ARG A 188 22.79 -37.93 10.70
N ARG A 189 22.48 -38.29 9.44
CA ARG A 189 22.64 -37.43 8.25
C ARG A 189 21.46 -36.49 8.03
N CYS A 190 20.29 -36.80 8.60
CA CYS A 190 19.07 -36.00 8.49
C CYS A 190 18.87 -35.03 9.68
N LEU A 191 19.49 -35.28 10.83
CA LEU A 191 19.44 -34.37 11.98
C LEU A 191 20.47 -33.24 11.85
N ARG A 192 20.09 -32.18 11.14
CA ARG A 192 20.83 -30.93 11.16
C ARG A 192 20.84 -30.39 12.59
N ARG A 193 22.02 -30.11 13.15
CA ARG A 193 22.11 -29.53 14.49
C ARG A 193 21.72 -28.05 14.43
N TYR A 194 21.17 -27.54 15.53
CA TYR A 194 20.74 -26.15 15.64
C TYR A 194 21.46 -25.48 16.81
N CYS A 195 21.66 -24.17 16.71
CA CYS A 195 22.20 -23.41 17.82
C CYS A 195 21.20 -23.44 18.99
N VAL A 196 21.67 -23.85 20.16
CA VAL A 196 20.84 -23.99 21.37
C VAL A 196 20.27 -22.64 21.86
N LEU A 197 20.85 -21.49 21.47
CA LEU A 197 20.37 -20.16 21.85
C LEU A 197 19.34 -19.56 20.88
N CYS A 198 19.69 -19.47 19.59
CA CYS A 198 18.90 -18.76 18.59
C CYS A 198 18.10 -19.69 17.66
N GLY A 199 18.34 -21.00 17.72
CA GLY A 199 17.71 -21.97 16.82
C GLY A 199 18.21 -21.91 15.38
N SER A 200 19.28 -21.16 15.07
CA SER A 200 19.83 -21.12 13.71
C SER A 200 20.43 -22.48 13.32
N PRO A 201 20.31 -22.92 12.06
CA PRO A 201 20.93 -24.17 11.61
C PRO A 201 22.46 -24.11 11.71
N GLU A 202 23.07 -25.28 11.89
CA GLU A 202 24.53 -25.44 11.89
C GLU A 202 25.15 -24.86 10.60
N SER A 203 26.20 -24.07 10.79
CA SER A 203 26.98 -23.42 9.74
C SER A 203 28.46 -23.76 9.97
N ARG A 204 29.33 -23.62 8.96
CA ARG A 204 30.76 -23.97 9.06
C ARG A 204 31.51 -23.25 10.18
N THR A 205 30.97 -22.15 10.69
CA THR A 205 31.55 -21.36 11.79
C THR A 205 30.93 -21.64 13.16
N SER A 206 30.07 -22.65 13.31
CA SER A 206 29.49 -23.01 14.61
C SER A 206 30.57 -23.57 15.53
N GLN A 207 30.47 -23.23 16.81
CA GLN A 207 31.42 -23.69 17.84
C GLN A 207 30.72 -24.73 18.71
N PRO A 208 31.19 -25.99 18.72
CA PRO A 208 30.74 -26.97 19.70
C PRO A 208 31.31 -26.61 21.08
N CYS A 209 30.63 -27.08 22.12
CA CYS A 209 31.14 -26.94 23.48
C CYS A 209 32.47 -27.69 23.64
N PRO A 210 33.50 -27.11 24.32
CA PRO A 210 34.79 -27.77 24.53
C PRO A 210 34.72 -28.99 25.45
N THR A 211 33.65 -29.16 26.23
CA THR A 211 33.48 -30.34 27.09
C THR A 211 32.88 -31.51 26.29
N PRO A 212 33.56 -32.69 26.29
CA PRO A 212 33.14 -33.81 25.45
C PRO A 212 31.80 -34.42 25.86
N THR A 213 31.37 -34.21 27.11
CA THR A 213 30.13 -34.74 27.67
C THR A 213 28.89 -33.89 27.39
N CYS A 214 29.04 -32.67 26.88
CA CYS A 214 27.92 -31.73 26.74
C CYS A 214 27.25 -31.77 25.35
N GLY A 215 28.03 -31.98 24.29
CA GLY A 215 27.51 -32.12 22.92
C GLY A 215 26.75 -30.90 22.33
N THR A 216 26.65 -29.79 23.06
CA THR A 216 25.89 -28.60 22.62
C THR A 216 26.63 -27.79 21.56
N ILE A 217 25.88 -27.17 20.63
CA ILE A 217 26.43 -26.34 19.54
C ILE A 217 25.89 -24.91 19.63
N TYR A 218 26.80 -23.95 19.41
CA TYR A 218 26.48 -22.53 19.37
C TYR A 218 26.86 -21.89 18.04
N CYS A 219 26.07 -20.89 17.63
CA CYS A 219 26.41 -20.02 16.52
C CYS A 219 27.58 -19.10 16.91
N ARG A 220 28.49 -18.73 15.99
CA ARG A 220 29.64 -17.86 16.30
C ARG A 220 29.26 -16.55 17.03
N PRO A 221 28.22 -15.80 16.60
CA PRO A 221 27.82 -14.60 17.34
C PRO A 221 27.28 -14.94 18.73
N CYS A 222 26.43 -15.97 18.84
CA CYS A 222 25.89 -16.44 20.12
C CYS A 222 27.00 -16.82 21.10
N TRP A 223 28.05 -17.52 20.64
CA TRP A 223 29.17 -17.95 21.47
C TRP A 223 30.00 -16.78 21.99
N ARG A 224 30.21 -15.75 21.14
CA ARG A 224 30.89 -14.52 21.52
C ARG A 224 30.09 -13.70 22.52
N ASP A 225 28.79 -13.55 22.28
CA ASP A 225 27.89 -12.77 23.14
C ASP A 225 27.73 -13.38 24.54
N MET A 226 27.95 -14.70 24.67
CA MET A 226 27.95 -15.41 25.94
C MET A 226 29.29 -15.41 26.67
N GLY A 227 30.32 -14.72 26.16
CA GLY A 227 31.64 -14.70 26.78
C GLY A 227 32.36 -16.05 26.71
N GLN A 228 32.06 -16.88 25.69
CA GLN A 228 32.69 -18.19 25.46
C GLN A 228 32.47 -19.22 26.58
N VAL A 229 31.39 -19.06 27.36
CA VAL A 229 31.00 -19.99 28.42
C VAL A 229 29.79 -20.81 27.97
N CYS A 230 29.83 -22.12 28.20
CA CYS A 230 28.70 -22.99 27.92
C CYS A 230 27.68 -22.98 29.07
N PHE A 231 26.44 -22.56 28.76
CA PHE A 231 25.34 -22.51 29.72
C PHE A 231 24.82 -23.87 30.17
N ALA A 232 25.08 -24.94 29.41
CA ALA A 232 24.75 -26.30 29.82
C ALA A 232 25.75 -26.87 30.84
N CYS A 233 27.05 -26.54 30.72
CA CYS A 233 28.10 -27.04 31.61
C CYS A 233 28.25 -26.25 32.91
N THR A 234 27.91 -24.97 32.90
CA THR A 234 27.99 -24.11 34.09
C THR A 234 26.59 -23.67 34.52
N PRO A 235 25.82 -24.53 35.21
CA PRO A 235 24.49 -24.16 35.68
C PRO A 235 24.51 -23.10 36.80
N GLY A 236 25.67 -22.79 37.40
CA GLY A 236 25.78 -21.98 38.63
C GLY A 236 26.69 -20.75 38.61
N HIS A 237 27.60 -20.56 37.64
CA HIS A 237 28.47 -19.37 37.66
C HIS A 237 27.75 -18.15 37.10
N ALA A 238 27.10 -17.36 37.95
CA ALA A 238 26.81 -15.96 37.61
C ALA A 238 28.10 -15.32 37.07
N PRO A 239 28.08 -14.58 35.95
CA PRO A 239 29.24 -13.78 35.61
C PRO A 239 29.43 -12.80 36.77
N LEU A 240 30.56 -12.96 37.47
CA LEU A 240 31.07 -12.00 38.44
C LEU A 240 31.44 -10.73 37.67
N SER A 241 30.45 -9.90 37.38
CA SER A 241 30.64 -8.50 37.04
C SER A 241 29.89 -7.70 38.09
N GLY A 242 30.66 -7.08 38.97
CA GLY A 242 30.24 -6.49 40.24
C GLY A 242 29.01 -5.60 40.16
N ASP A 243 27.92 -6.08 40.73
CA ASP A 243 26.85 -5.23 41.26
C ASP A 243 27.06 -5.15 42.78
N SER A 244 28.04 -4.36 43.19
CA SER A 244 27.97 -3.65 44.47
C SER A 244 27.69 -2.20 44.12
N SER A 245 26.45 -1.92 43.75
CA SER A 245 25.91 -0.57 43.75
C SER A 245 24.92 -0.51 44.90
N SER A 246 25.41 -0.05 46.04
CA SER A 246 24.62 0.47 47.15
C SER A 246 23.49 1.34 46.62
N GLU A 247 22.28 1.04 47.05
CA GLU A 247 21.10 1.87 46.83
C GLU A 247 21.27 3.17 47.63
N GLU A 248 21.84 4.20 47.01
CA GLU A 248 21.76 5.56 47.54
C GLU A 248 20.36 6.12 47.25
N GLN A 249 19.58 6.15 48.31
CA GLN A 249 18.26 6.71 48.43
C GLN A 249 18.35 8.25 48.30
N MET A 250 18.23 8.77 47.08
CA MET A 250 18.03 10.20 46.84
C MET A 250 16.57 10.56 47.13
N SER A 251 16.33 11.06 48.34
CA SER A 251 15.14 11.83 48.68
C SER A 251 15.07 13.08 47.80
N TYR A 252 13.92 13.30 47.18
CA TYR A 252 13.56 14.61 46.65
C TYR A 252 13.14 15.46 47.86
N ALA A 253 13.88 16.54 48.11
CA ALA A 253 13.38 17.66 48.91
C ALA A 253 12.59 18.60 47.99
N ASP A 254 11.51 19.16 48.54
CA ASP A 254 10.60 20.15 47.96
C ASP A 254 11.29 21.39 47.36
#